data_AF-A0A6C2UFL5-F1
#
_entry.id   AF-A0A6C2UFL5-F1
#
_cell.length_a   1.000
_cell.length_b   1.000
_cell.length_c   1.000
_cell.angle_alpha   90.00
_cell.angle_beta   90.00
_cell.angle_gamma   90.00
#
_symmetry.space_group_name_H-M   'P 1'
#
loop_
_entity.id
_entity.type
_entity.pdbx_description
1 polymer ?
#
loop_
_entity_poly.entity_id
_entity_poly.type
_entity_poly.pdbx_seq_one_letter_code
_entity_poly.pdbx_strand_id
1 'polypeptide(L)'
;MKTIKMNTQKKGRQLVYVFVAAVLLSMAASAEFDYIGQDDEPRVTDKLTPYELSVPSVRTTDRIGWSADGNNNDPDDWCATPVALCIIAASGYRDQLVHFSYNNRLDQFNTKKMRENNESTLGAATRFGLDTNLFYDLWASDTNTGKSPANALRPGHAASGVYPGYDAAFESAIQEVLASSETNRFFWIQAGPFEFAYRVLQEAVTHRGATAENLRNTILVSHSGVNEQSNKWRNEIDAISGNKRAAAGAQMCVEEYGVGFYFTGAQGRDRFGSKTNMEAWDFVAWMKDSDDEAFQWMHNRFVVFTDFFQNENPKNANRKGLDASDAGMAYTLLMGDYNGNLAKFSGVVSNCNWEASGTAPVASND
;
A
#
# COMPACT_ATOMS: atom_id res chain seq x y z
N MET A 1 -68.59 -25.47 6.37
CA MET A 1 -67.67 -25.36 7.52
C MET A 1 -66.24 -25.63 7.07
N LYS A 2 -65.41 -24.60 6.98
CA LYS A 2 -63.94 -24.68 7.06
C LYS A 2 -63.44 -23.33 7.54
N THR A 3 -63.11 -23.28 8.83
CA THR A 3 -62.58 -22.11 9.52
C THR A 3 -61.11 -21.95 9.16
N ILE A 4 -60.71 -20.82 8.58
CA ILE A 4 -59.30 -20.43 8.48
C ILE A 4 -59.06 -19.32 9.48
N LYS A 5 -58.38 -19.67 10.57
CA LYS A 5 -57.80 -18.73 11.54
C LYS A 5 -56.56 -18.11 10.91
N MET A 6 -56.54 -16.79 10.75
CA MET A 6 -55.27 -16.07 10.53
C MET A 6 -54.63 -15.79 11.89
N ASN A 7 -53.44 -16.36 12.06
CA ASN A 7 -52.63 -16.24 13.27
C ASN A 7 -51.77 -14.98 13.18
N THR A 8 -51.94 -14.07 14.13
CA THR A 8 -51.14 -12.87 14.35
C THR A 8 -49.84 -13.24 15.06
N GLN A 9 -48.70 -13.26 14.36
CA GLN A 9 -47.38 -13.07 14.99
C GLN A 9 -46.28 -12.80 13.96
N LYS A 10 -45.31 -11.95 14.37
CA LYS A 10 -44.12 -11.44 13.65
C LYS A 10 -44.24 -10.05 12.98
N LYS A 11 -44.66 -9.04 13.75
CA LYS A 11 -44.20 -7.65 13.54
C LYS A 11 -43.02 -7.40 14.49
N GLY A 12 -41.82 -7.26 13.96
CA GLY A 12 -40.63 -6.95 14.78
C GLY A 12 -39.27 -7.01 14.08
N ARG A 13 -39.17 -7.47 12.82
CA ARG A 13 -37.87 -7.55 12.11
C ARG A 13 -37.83 -6.89 10.73
N GLN A 14 -38.92 -6.27 10.27
CA GLN A 14 -38.95 -5.62 8.94
C GLN A 14 -38.68 -4.12 8.95
N LEU A 15 -38.69 -3.44 10.11
CA LEU A 15 -38.50 -1.98 10.13
C LEU A 15 -37.04 -1.53 9.97
N VAL A 16 -36.06 -2.37 10.31
CA VAL A 16 -34.63 -2.02 10.25
C VAL A 16 -34.07 -2.11 8.82
N TYR A 17 -34.60 -3.00 7.99
CA TYR A 17 -34.14 -3.17 6.60
C TYR A 17 -34.66 -2.10 5.64
N VAL A 18 -35.80 -1.46 5.94
CA VAL A 18 -36.39 -0.44 5.05
C VAL A 18 -35.66 0.90 5.17
N PHE A 19 -35.04 1.21 6.31
CA PHE A 19 -34.30 2.46 6.49
C PHE A 19 -32.91 2.45 5.83
N VAL A 20 -32.22 1.30 5.81
CA VAL A 20 -30.91 1.17 5.15
C VAL A 20 -31.06 1.15 3.62
N ALA A 21 -32.13 0.54 3.10
CA ALA A 21 -32.41 0.52 1.67
C ALA A 21 -32.78 1.90 1.10
N ALA A 22 -33.47 2.76 1.86
CA ALA A 22 -33.91 4.08 1.38
C ALA A 22 -32.76 5.10 1.25
N VAL A 23 -31.69 4.97 2.04
CA VAL A 23 -30.50 5.83 1.93
C VAL A 23 -29.65 5.43 0.72
N LEU A 24 -29.53 4.12 0.44
CA LEU A 24 -28.77 3.61 -0.71
C LEU A 24 -29.47 3.79 -2.07
N LEU A 25 -30.81 3.87 -2.10
CA LEU A 25 -31.56 3.97 -3.35
C LEU A 25 -31.62 5.38 -3.97
N SER A 26 -31.11 6.40 -3.29
CA SER A 26 -31.10 7.79 -3.82
C SER A 26 -29.85 8.13 -4.64
N MET A 27 -28.84 7.26 -4.69
CA MET A 27 -27.58 7.50 -5.42
C MET A 27 -27.40 6.67 -6.69
N ALA A 28 -28.30 5.73 -6.97
CA ALA A 28 -28.22 4.87 -8.16
C ALA A 28 -29.17 5.35 -9.25
N ALA A 29 -28.86 6.48 -9.89
CA ALA A 29 -29.50 6.87 -11.14
C ALA A 29 -28.46 7.25 -12.20
N SER A 30 -28.49 6.47 -13.29
CA SER A 30 -27.78 6.59 -14.57
C SER A 30 -26.33 6.10 -14.62
N ALA A 31 -26.14 4.91 -15.20
CA ALA A 31 -25.56 4.78 -16.55
C ALA A 31 -25.40 3.28 -16.87
N GLU A 32 -26.23 2.77 -17.78
CA GLU A 32 -26.00 1.48 -18.45
C GLU A 32 -24.72 1.58 -19.30
N PHE A 33 -23.87 0.56 -19.24
CA PHE A 33 -22.70 0.42 -20.10
C PHE A 33 -22.57 -1.03 -20.58
N ASP A 34 -22.44 -1.18 -21.89
CA ASP A 34 -22.25 -2.44 -22.60
C ASP A 34 -20.79 -2.59 -23.05
N TYR A 35 -20.30 -3.84 -23.06
CA TYR A 35 -18.90 -4.23 -22.99
C TYR A 35 -18.43 -4.92 -24.29
N ILE A 36 -17.33 -4.48 -24.93
CA ILE A 36 -16.47 -5.32 -25.79
C ILE A 36 -15.03 -4.74 -25.92
N GLY A 37 -13.97 -5.56 -25.73
CA GLY A 37 -12.64 -5.37 -26.36
C GLY A 37 -11.39 -5.54 -25.46
N GLN A 38 -10.44 -6.40 -25.88
CA GLN A 38 -9.11 -6.66 -25.27
C GLN A 38 -8.04 -5.69 -25.77
N ASP A 39 -7.13 -5.24 -24.87
CA ASP A 39 -5.66 -5.26 -24.99
C ASP A 39 -5.00 -4.33 -23.95
N ASP A 40 -3.74 -4.63 -23.63
CA ASP A 40 -2.94 -4.18 -22.49
C ASP A 40 -2.57 -2.67 -22.48
N GLU A 41 -3.27 -1.84 -21.69
CA GLU A 41 -2.88 -0.50 -21.16
C GLU A 41 -3.86 -0.19 -19.96
N PRO A 42 -3.57 0.73 -19.02
CA PRO A 42 -4.03 0.67 -17.63
C PRO A 42 -5.55 0.78 -17.48
N ARG A 43 -6.14 -0.26 -16.88
CA ARG A 43 -7.55 -0.27 -16.46
C ARG A 43 -7.73 0.40 -15.10
N VAL A 44 -7.67 1.72 -15.12
CA VAL A 44 -8.48 2.59 -14.24
C VAL A 44 -9.28 3.50 -15.17
N THR A 45 -10.39 2.95 -15.65
CA THR A 45 -11.58 3.62 -16.20
C THR A 45 -11.39 4.91 -17.03
N ASP A 46 -11.80 4.85 -18.31
CA ASP A 46 -12.27 6.00 -19.13
C ASP A 46 -13.55 6.69 -18.56
N LYS A 47 -13.68 6.75 -17.23
CA LYS A 47 -14.67 7.51 -16.47
C LYS A 47 -14.07 8.31 -15.32
N LEU A 48 -12.79 8.13 -15.02
CA LEU A 48 -12.00 9.19 -14.40
C LEU A 48 -11.36 9.88 -15.59
N THR A 49 -11.93 11.01 -16.01
CA THR A 49 -11.18 11.92 -16.88
C THR A 49 -9.80 12.06 -16.25
N PRO A 50 -8.70 12.01 -17.03
CA PRO A 50 -7.42 12.41 -16.50
C PRO A 50 -7.69 13.81 -15.95
N TYR A 51 -7.73 13.95 -14.63
CA TYR A 51 -7.30 15.21 -14.06
C TYR A 51 -5.98 15.45 -14.78
N GLU A 52 -5.83 16.60 -15.41
CA GLU A 52 -4.51 17.04 -15.84
C GLU A 52 -3.70 17.06 -14.54
N LEU A 53 -3.00 15.94 -14.26
CA LEU A 53 -2.60 15.49 -12.92
C LEU A 53 -1.47 16.38 -12.43
N SER A 54 -1.79 17.57 -11.92
CA SER A 54 -0.89 18.25 -11.02
C SER A 54 -0.65 17.29 -9.86
N VAL A 55 0.59 16.85 -9.68
CA VAL A 55 0.99 16.09 -8.50
C VAL A 55 0.45 16.82 -7.27
N PRO A 56 -0.34 16.16 -6.39
CA PRO A 56 -0.84 16.80 -5.20
C PRO A 56 0.33 17.36 -4.41
N SER A 57 0.30 18.67 -4.11
CA SER A 57 1.31 19.26 -3.24
C SER A 57 1.13 18.69 -1.85
N VAL A 58 2.11 17.94 -1.35
CA VAL A 58 2.19 17.56 0.06
C VAL A 58 2.64 18.80 0.85
N ARG A 59 1.87 19.18 1.86
CA ARG A 59 2.21 20.29 2.76
C ARG A 59 2.98 19.77 3.95
N THR A 60 3.68 20.64 4.66
CA THR A 60 4.41 20.26 5.89
C THR A 60 3.49 19.80 7.04
N THR A 61 2.20 20.10 6.97
CA THR A 61 1.19 19.63 7.94
C THR A 61 0.51 18.33 7.55
N ASP A 62 0.75 17.83 6.33
CA ASP A 62 0.19 16.55 5.90
C ASP A 62 1.02 15.40 6.48
N ARG A 63 0.43 14.21 6.47
CA ARG A 63 1.02 12.98 6.98
C ARG A 63 1.14 11.95 5.87
N ILE A 64 2.16 11.13 5.93
CA ILE A 64 2.52 10.13 4.94
C ILE A 64 2.42 8.76 5.61
N GLY A 65 1.65 7.88 4.98
CA GLY A 65 1.59 6.46 5.27
C GLY A 65 2.16 5.67 4.12
N TRP A 66 2.73 4.51 4.41
CA TRP A 66 3.16 3.56 3.40
C TRP A 66 2.63 2.17 3.73
N SER A 67 2.24 1.45 2.69
CA SER A 67 1.78 0.07 2.74
C SER A 67 2.53 -0.69 1.65
N ALA A 68 3.54 -1.45 2.05
CA ALA A 68 4.42 -2.20 1.16
C ALA A 68 3.97 -3.66 1.06
N ASP A 69 3.74 -4.09 -0.17
CA ASP A 69 3.71 -5.49 -0.55
C ASP A 69 4.77 -5.78 -1.55
N GLY A 70 5.39 -6.92 -1.34
CA GLY A 70 5.69 -7.67 -2.49
C GLY A 70 4.39 -8.32 -2.97
N ASN A 71 4.01 -8.06 -4.21
CA ASN A 71 2.93 -8.74 -4.90
C ASN A 71 3.28 -10.23 -5.02
N ASN A 72 2.85 -11.07 -4.07
CA ASN A 72 3.39 -12.44 -3.80
C ASN A 72 4.77 -12.41 -3.07
N ASN A 73 4.94 -11.46 -2.17
CA ASN A 73 6.23 -10.98 -1.67
C ASN A 73 7.21 -10.81 -2.86
N ASP A 74 6.74 -10.16 -3.92
CA ASP A 74 7.58 -9.74 -5.05
C ASP A 74 8.86 -9.07 -4.51
N PRO A 75 10.04 -9.54 -4.95
CA PRO A 75 11.28 -8.97 -4.49
C PRO A 75 11.49 -7.50 -4.85
N ASP A 76 10.74 -6.92 -5.79
CA ASP A 76 10.88 -5.50 -6.18
C ASP A 76 10.85 -4.56 -4.97
N ASP A 77 10.01 -4.88 -4.01
CA ASP A 77 9.89 -4.20 -2.73
C ASP A 77 11.20 -4.20 -1.91
N TRP A 78 12.08 -5.20 -2.09
CA TRP A 78 13.38 -5.28 -1.42
C TRP A 78 14.32 -4.15 -1.84
N CYS A 79 14.17 -3.60 -3.05
CA CYS A 79 14.92 -2.43 -3.49
C CYS A 79 14.05 -1.17 -3.55
N ALA A 80 12.76 -1.27 -3.87
CA ALA A 80 11.84 -0.14 -3.90
C ALA A 80 11.66 0.49 -2.51
N THR A 81 11.43 -0.31 -1.46
CA THR A 81 11.22 0.22 -0.11
C THR A 81 12.44 1.02 0.40
N PRO A 82 13.69 0.51 0.33
CA PRO A 82 14.86 1.31 0.68
C PRO A 82 14.96 2.64 -0.05
N VAL A 83 14.68 2.65 -1.37
CA VAL A 83 14.71 3.87 -2.17
C VAL A 83 13.60 4.84 -1.75
N ALA A 84 12.38 4.34 -1.51
CA ALA A 84 11.26 5.15 -1.04
C ALA A 84 11.56 5.81 0.31
N LEU A 85 12.11 5.06 1.26
CA LEU A 85 12.49 5.57 2.59
C LEU A 85 13.64 6.58 2.50
N CYS A 86 14.62 6.34 1.62
CA CYS A 86 15.65 7.31 1.30
C CYS A 86 15.04 8.61 0.74
N ILE A 87 14.07 8.53 -0.19
CA ILE A 87 13.38 9.70 -0.75
C ILE A 87 12.66 10.48 0.36
N ILE A 88 11.85 9.80 1.18
CA ILE A 88 11.11 10.42 2.28
C ILE A 88 12.08 11.20 3.18
N ALA A 89 13.15 10.53 3.60
CA ALA A 89 14.09 11.10 4.54
C ALA A 89 14.94 12.22 3.91
N ALA A 90 15.40 12.05 2.67
CA ALA A 90 16.21 13.04 1.97
C ALA A 90 15.43 14.31 1.62
N SER A 91 14.13 14.16 1.42
CA SER A 91 13.23 15.25 1.03
C SER A 91 12.69 16.03 2.24
N GLY A 92 13.14 15.70 3.47
CA GLY A 92 12.74 16.38 4.69
C GLY A 92 11.40 15.94 5.28
N TYR A 93 10.84 14.81 4.82
CA TYR A 93 9.53 14.31 5.26
C TYR A 93 9.60 13.24 6.36
N ARG A 94 10.74 13.10 7.07
CA ARG A 94 10.91 12.11 8.15
C ARG A 94 9.80 12.20 9.18
N ASP A 95 9.56 13.40 9.69
CA ASP A 95 8.57 13.67 10.75
C ASP A 95 7.12 13.57 10.24
N GLN A 96 6.93 13.53 8.92
CA GLN A 96 5.63 13.37 8.29
C GLN A 96 5.30 11.90 8.02
N LEU A 97 6.27 10.99 8.05
CA LEU A 97 5.98 9.56 8.04
C LEU A 97 5.36 9.19 9.39
N VAL A 98 4.13 8.71 9.37
CA VAL A 98 3.34 8.39 10.59
C VAL A 98 2.91 6.93 10.66
N HIS A 99 3.02 6.20 9.56
CA HIS A 99 2.61 4.81 9.45
C HIS A 99 3.39 4.12 8.34
N PHE A 100 4.00 2.97 8.63
CA PHE A 100 4.60 2.11 7.63
C PHE A 100 4.22 0.66 7.92
N SER A 101 3.51 0.02 7.00
CA SER A 101 3.14 -1.38 7.15
C SER A 101 3.68 -2.20 5.98
N TYR A 102 4.21 -3.39 6.25
CA TYR A 102 4.89 -4.22 5.25
C TYR A 102 4.65 -5.71 5.44
N ASN A 103 4.92 -6.50 4.40
CA ASN A 103 4.44 -7.88 4.26
C ASN A 103 2.90 -7.92 4.22
N ASN A 104 2.25 -6.92 3.64
CA ASN A 104 0.78 -6.79 3.71
C ASN A 104 0.01 -7.77 2.81
N ARG A 105 0.69 -8.74 2.17
CA ARG A 105 0.09 -9.84 1.42
C ARG A 105 -0.51 -10.88 2.38
N LEU A 106 -1.72 -10.62 2.87
CA LEU A 106 -2.32 -11.38 3.97
C LEU A 106 -2.65 -12.85 3.64
N ASP A 107 -2.84 -13.17 2.35
CA ASP A 107 -3.33 -14.46 1.88
C ASP A 107 -2.23 -15.47 1.53
N GLN A 108 -0.96 -15.07 1.58
CA GLN A 108 0.20 -15.86 1.19
C GLN A 108 1.38 -15.66 2.15
N PHE A 109 1.97 -16.76 2.60
CA PHE A 109 3.10 -16.76 3.52
C PHE A 109 4.36 -17.28 2.84
N ASN A 110 5.44 -16.49 2.85
CA ASN A 110 6.76 -16.93 2.41
C ASN A 110 7.86 -16.36 3.32
N THR A 111 8.36 -17.18 4.24
CA THR A 111 9.34 -16.78 5.26
C THR A 111 10.61 -16.16 4.69
N LYS A 112 11.14 -16.68 3.58
CA LYS A 112 12.36 -16.12 2.96
C LYS A 112 12.08 -14.71 2.46
N LYS A 113 11.03 -14.55 1.66
CA LYS A 113 10.72 -13.26 1.05
C LYS A 113 10.33 -12.21 2.09
N MET A 114 9.63 -12.60 3.15
CA MET A 114 9.32 -11.71 4.28
C MET A 114 10.56 -11.28 5.04
N ARG A 115 11.51 -12.18 5.27
CA ARG A 115 12.78 -11.84 5.92
C ARG A 115 13.56 -10.82 5.09
N GLU A 116 13.63 -10.99 3.78
CA GLU A 116 14.28 -10.01 2.89
C GLU A 116 13.55 -8.67 2.87
N ASN A 117 12.21 -8.68 2.91
CA ASN A 117 11.45 -7.44 3.01
C ASN A 117 11.67 -6.74 4.36
N ASN A 118 11.73 -7.51 5.45
CA ASN A 118 12.04 -7.01 6.79
C ASN A 118 13.43 -6.38 6.87
N GLU A 119 14.45 -7.06 6.32
CA GLU A 119 15.82 -6.54 6.21
C GLU A 119 15.85 -5.22 5.43
N SER A 120 15.15 -5.17 4.29
CA SER A 120 15.09 -3.97 3.44
C SER A 120 14.36 -2.82 4.12
N THR A 121 13.26 -3.11 4.81
CA THR A 121 12.43 -2.11 5.49
C THR A 121 13.14 -1.53 6.72
N LEU A 122 13.49 -2.38 7.69
CA LEU A 122 14.08 -1.93 8.94
C LEU A 122 15.53 -1.47 8.77
N GLY A 123 16.27 -2.11 7.85
CA GLY A 123 17.63 -1.73 7.52
C GLY A 123 17.71 -0.34 6.89
N ALA A 124 16.75 0.03 6.05
CA ALA A 124 16.64 1.37 5.48
C ALA A 124 16.14 2.38 6.51
N ALA A 125 15.09 2.05 7.28
CA ALA A 125 14.57 2.92 8.33
C ALA A 125 15.67 3.35 9.31
N THR A 126 16.47 2.39 9.78
CA THR A 126 17.60 2.65 10.68
C THR A 126 18.65 3.56 10.03
N ARG A 127 19.08 3.24 8.79
CA ARG A 127 20.14 3.98 8.09
C ARG A 127 19.75 5.41 7.72
N PHE A 128 18.47 5.64 7.44
CA PHE A 128 17.97 6.94 7.03
C PHE A 128 17.37 7.76 8.19
N GLY A 129 17.51 7.27 9.43
CA GLY A 129 17.11 7.97 10.65
C GLY A 129 15.60 8.13 10.80
N LEU A 130 14.83 7.13 10.38
CA LEU A 130 13.38 7.08 10.52
C LEU A 130 13.00 6.37 11.83
N ASP A 131 11.89 6.78 12.45
CA ASP A 131 11.40 6.14 13.68
C ASP A 131 10.88 4.73 13.39
N THR A 132 11.66 3.73 13.79
CA THR A 132 11.34 2.32 13.58
C THR A 132 10.10 1.85 14.33
N ASN A 133 9.59 2.62 15.32
CA ASN A 133 8.33 2.31 15.99
C ASN A 133 7.09 2.51 15.11
N LEU A 134 7.25 3.20 13.97
CA LEU A 134 6.19 3.40 13.00
C LEU A 134 6.11 2.28 11.96
N PHE A 135 6.98 1.27 12.05
CA PHE A 135 7.11 0.17 11.10
C PHE A 135 6.49 -1.12 11.64
N TYR A 136 5.49 -1.62 10.93
CA TYR A 136 4.69 -2.76 11.33
C TYR A 136 4.79 -3.90 10.31
N ASP A 137 5.41 -5.01 10.71
CA ASP A 137 5.31 -6.27 9.97
C ASP A 137 3.93 -6.88 10.20
N LEU A 138 3.07 -6.93 9.18
CA LEU A 138 1.71 -7.47 9.34
C LEU A 138 1.68 -8.95 9.71
N TRP A 139 2.82 -9.65 9.58
CA TRP A 139 2.95 -11.05 9.95
C TRP A 139 3.83 -11.29 11.16
N ALA A 140 4.25 -10.24 11.87
CA ALA A 140 4.89 -10.41 13.16
C ALA A 140 3.94 -11.20 14.08
N SER A 141 4.31 -12.45 14.31
CA SER A 141 3.65 -13.41 15.18
C SER A 141 4.69 -13.95 16.14
N ASP A 142 4.24 -14.40 17.31
CA ASP A 142 5.00 -15.39 18.06
C ASP A 142 5.12 -16.64 17.16
N THR A 143 6.34 -16.98 16.77
CA THR A 143 6.76 -17.64 15.51
C THR A 143 6.25 -19.07 15.26
N ASN A 144 5.22 -19.54 15.97
CA ASN A 144 4.92 -20.96 16.14
C ASN A 144 3.62 -21.47 15.49
N THR A 145 2.76 -20.62 14.91
CA THR A 145 1.40 -21.07 14.57
C THR A 145 1.20 -21.58 13.15
N GLY A 146 2.06 -21.18 12.19
CA GLY A 146 1.91 -21.55 10.77
C GLY A 146 0.56 -21.17 10.15
N LYS A 147 -0.22 -20.32 10.83
CA LYS A 147 -1.53 -19.84 10.39
C LYS A 147 -1.34 -18.49 9.71
N SER A 148 -2.12 -18.26 8.65
CA SER A 148 -2.17 -16.98 7.94
C SER A 148 -3.10 -15.99 8.67
N PRO A 149 -2.74 -14.70 8.78
CA PRO A 149 -3.60 -13.62 9.22
C PRO A 149 -4.92 -13.60 8.43
N ALA A 150 -4.93 -13.88 7.12
CA ALA A 150 -6.16 -13.85 6.31
C ALA A 150 -7.32 -14.67 6.90
N ASN A 151 -7.03 -15.79 7.58
CA ASN A 151 -8.08 -16.60 8.21
C ASN A 151 -8.62 -16.00 9.52
N ALA A 152 -7.81 -15.23 10.25
CA ALA A 152 -8.23 -14.52 11.47
C ALA A 152 -8.94 -13.20 11.15
N LEU A 153 -8.84 -12.71 9.92
CA LEU A 153 -9.30 -11.38 9.49
C LEU A 153 -10.65 -11.41 8.78
N ARG A 154 -11.53 -12.38 9.04
CA ARG A 154 -12.88 -12.36 8.47
C ARG A 154 -13.65 -11.11 8.97
N PRO A 155 -14.52 -10.49 8.14
CA PRO A 155 -15.31 -9.33 8.57
C PRO A 155 -15.99 -9.58 9.92
N GLY A 156 -15.71 -8.71 10.89
CA GLY A 156 -16.19 -8.84 12.27
C GLY A 156 -15.18 -9.40 13.29
N HIS A 157 -13.95 -9.72 12.89
CA HIS A 157 -12.84 -9.91 13.84
C HIS A 157 -12.10 -8.60 14.01
N ALA A 158 -12.42 -7.87 15.07
CA ALA A 158 -11.52 -6.87 15.64
C ALA A 158 -10.17 -7.52 15.97
N ALA A 159 -9.12 -6.71 16.09
CA ALA A 159 -7.76 -7.08 16.50
C ALA A 159 -7.73 -8.40 17.29
N SER A 160 -7.30 -9.47 16.63
CA SER A 160 -7.53 -10.82 17.14
C SER A 160 -6.62 -11.16 18.33
N GLY A 161 -5.60 -10.33 18.59
CA GLY A 161 -4.52 -10.58 19.54
C GLY A 161 -3.56 -11.69 19.09
N VAL A 162 -3.82 -12.31 17.94
CA VAL A 162 -3.05 -13.44 17.39
C VAL A 162 -1.87 -12.94 16.55
N TYR A 163 -1.99 -11.75 15.96
CA TYR A 163 -0.98 -11.14 15.09
C TYR A 163 -0.70 -9.71 15.58
N PRO A 164 0.17 -9.52 16.58
CA PRO A 164 0.39 -8.23 17.21
C PRO A 164 0.87 -7.16 16.22
N GLY A 165 1.66 -7.54 15.20
CA GLY A 165 2.09 -6.61 14.15
C GLY A 165 0.94 -6.13 13.27
N TYR A 166 0.03 -7.04 12.88
CA TYR A 166 -1.19 -6.66 12.17
C TYR A 166 -2.05 -5.73 13.02
N ASP A 167 -2.33 -6.10 14.27
CA ASP A 167 -3.21 -5.36 15.15
C ASP A 167 -2.68 -3.93 15.42
N ALA A 168 -1.36 -3.80 15.61
CA ALA A 168 -0.70 -2.51 15.77
C ALA A 168 -0.74 -1.67 14.49
N ALA A 169 -0.44 -2.28 13.33
CA ALA A 169 -0.56 -1.60 12.03
C ALA A 169 -1.98 -1.10 11.79
N PHE A 170 -2.96 -1.95 12.08
CA PHE A 170 -4.37 -1.71 11.84
C PHE A 170 -4.86 -0.55 12.70
N GLU A 171 -4.54 -0.55 13.99
CA GLU A 171 -4.89 0.54 14.88
C GLU A 171 -4.19 1.84 14.49
N SER A 172 -2.89 1.81 14.19
CA SER A 172 -2.13 2.97 13.71
C SER A 172 -2.80 3.60 12.49
N ALA A 173 -3.08 2.81 11.44
CA ALA A 173 -3.71 3.32 10.22
C ALA A 173 -5.12 3.88 10.46
N ILE A 174 -5.93 3.25 11.34
CA ILE A 174 -7.25 3.78 11.73
C ILE A 174 -7.11 5.16 12.36
N GLN A 175 -6.16 5.36 13.28
CA GLN A 175 -5.94 6.65 13.92
C GLN A 175 -5.55 7.73 12.89
N GLU A 176 -4.71 7.38 11.92
CA GLU A 176 -4.34 8.31 10.86
C GLU A 176 -5.53 8.72 9.98
N VAL A 177 -6.41 7.78 9.64
CA VAL A 177 -7.68 8.04 8.95
C VAL A 177 -8.57 8.97 9.78
N LEU A 178 -8.82 8.65 11.04
CA LEU A 178 -9.71 9.43 11.92
C LEU A 178 -9.23 10.87 12.16
N ALA A 179 -7.91 11.08 12.18
CA ALA A 179 -7.31 12.40 12.36
C ALA A 179 -7.20 13.22 11.05
N SER A 180 -7.56 12.64 9.90
CA SER A 180 -7.46 13.32 8.61
C SER A 180 -8.45 14.46 8.47
N SER A 181 -7.98 15.62 7.98
CA SER A 181 -8.77 16.83 7.76
C SER A 181 -8.22 17.66 6.59
N GLU A 182 -8.93 18.71 6.20
CA GLU A 182 -8.51 19.59 5.09
C GLU A 182 -7.13 20.23 5.31
N THR A 183 -6.72 20.43 6.57
CA THR A 183 -5.45 21.07 6.93
C THR A 183 -4.35 20.07 7.33
N ASN A 184 -4.71 18.80 7.50
CA ASN A 184 -3.82 17.70 7.87
C ASN A 184 -4.27 16.42 7.15
N ARG A 185 -3.90 16.28 5.88
CA ARG A 185 -4.29 15.14 5.04
C ARG A 185 -3.39 13.95 5.31
N PHE A 186 -3.89 12.75 5.07
CA PHE A 186 -3.12 11.51 5.16
C PHE A 186 -2.91 10.93 3.75
N PHE A 187 -1.71 11.08 3.19
CA PHE A 187 -1.31 10.45 1.94
C PHE A 187 -0.81 9.05 2.22
N TRP A 188 -1.60 8.04 1.87
CA TRP A 188 -1.29 6.65 2.15
C TRP A 188 -0.89 5.91 0.88
N ILE A 189 0.42 5.79 0.66
CA ILE A 189 1.01 5.15 -0.51
C ILE A 189 0.83 3.64 -0.43
N GLN A 190 0.18 3.08 -1.45
CA GLN A 190 -0.16 1.66 -1.57
C GLN A 190 0.77 1.00 -2.59
N ALA A 191 1.95 0.63 -2.11
CA ALA A 191 2.91 -0.20 -2.82
C ALA A 191 2.53 -1.70 -2.68
N GLY A 192 1.23 -2.01 -2.74
CA GLY A 192 0.70 -3.29 -2.28
C GLY A 192 -0.79 -3.51 -2.54
N PRO A 193 -1.40 -4.68 -2.22
CA PRO A 193 -2.79 -4.92 -2.44
C PRO A 193 -3.57 -4.03 -1.49
N PHE A 194 -4.61 -3.41 -2.01
CA PHE A 194 -5.48 -2.52 -1.24
C PHE A 194 -6.31 -3.25 -0.17
N GLU A 195 -6.14 -4.55 0.04
CA GLU A 195 -6.89 -5.30 1.04
C GLU A 195 -6.69 -4.77 2.46
N PHE A 196 -5.45 -4.44 2.85
CA PHE A 196 -5.19 -3.87 4.18
C PHE A 196 -5.86 -2.50 4.35
N ALA A 197 -5.67 -1.60 3.37
CA ALA A 197 -6.31 -0.29 3.37
C ALA A 197 -7.83 -0.37 3.40
N TYR A 198 -8.41 -1.27 2.59
CA TYR A 198 -9.85 -1.52 2.57
C TYR A 198 -10.37 -1.92 3.95
N ARG A 199 -9.70 -2.86 4.63
CA ARG A 199 -10.12 -3.33 5.96
C ARG A 199 -10.03 -2.23 7.02
N VAL A 200 -8.98 -1.41 6.95
CA VAL A 200 -8.83 -0.23 7.83
C VAL A 200 -9.97 0.76 7.61
N LEU A 201 -10.29 1.08 6.35
CA LEU A 201 -11.39 1.99 6.01
C LEU A 201 -12.74 1.41 6.46
N GLN A 202 -12.98 0.12 6.24
CA GLN A 202 -14.19 -0.57 6.67
C GLN A 202 -14.39 -0.45 8.19
N GLU A 203 -13.36 -0.76 8.98
CA GLU A 203 -13.43 -0.64 10.44
C GLU A 203 -13.61 0.82 10.88
N ALA A 204 -12.82 1.74 10.29
CA ALA A 204 -12.87 3.15 10.61
C ALA A 204 -14.30 3.72 10.44
N VAL A 205 -14.96 3.38 9.33
CA VAL A 205 -16.33 3.82 9.03
C VAL A 205 -17.38 3.08 9.84
N THR A 206 -17.32 1.76 9.88
CA THR A 206 -18.41 0.93 10.44
C THR A 206 -18.42 0.96 11.97
N HIS A 207 -17.25 1.06 12.60
CA HIS A 207 -17.09 0.82 14.03
C HIS A 207 -16.42 1.98 14.78
N ARG A 208 -15.65 2.84 14.10
CA ARG A 208 -14.84 3.87 14.77
C ARG A 208 -15.28 5.31 14.49
N GLY A 209 -16.32 5.50 13.68
CA GLY A 209 -16.96 6.80 13.48
C GLY A 209 -16.23 7.74 12.53
N ALA A 210 -15.43 7.22 11.59
CA ALA A 210 -14.84 8.02 10.52
C ALA A 210 -15.92 8.74 9.72
N THR A 211 -15.71 10.03 9.48
CA THR A 211 -16.64 10.89 8.75
C THR A 211 -16.27 10.98 7.27
N ALA A 212 -17.19 11.46 6.45
CA ALA A 212 -16.91 11.75 5.04
C ALA A 212 -15.79 12.80 4.85
N GLU A 213 -15.58 13.69 5.83
CA GLU A 213 -14.45 14.63 5.81
C GLU A 213 -13.12 13.91 6.03
N ASN A 214 -13.06 12.98 7.00
CA ASN A 214 -11.86 12.17 7.23
C ASN A 214 -11.46 11.38 5.99
N LEU A 215 -12.44 10.76 5.32
CA LEU A 215 -12.23 9.91 4.16
C LEU A 215 -11.77 10.71 2.94
N ARG A 216 -12.36 11.87 2.65
CA ARG A 216 -11.90 12.74 1.55
C ARG A 216 -10.48 13.28 1.75
N ASN A 217 -10.03 13.39 3.00
CA ASN A 217 -8.68 13.85 3.35
C ASN A 217 -7.70 12.71 3.64
N THR A 218 -8.15 11.47 3.56
CA THR A 218 -7.31 10.29 3.40
C THR A 218 -7.16 10.05 1.89
N ILE A 219 -5.94 10.04 1.39
CA ILE A 219 -5.64 9.96 -0.05
C ILE A 219 -4.81 8.70 -0.29
N LEU A 220 -5.42 7.68 -0.87
CA LEU A 220 -4.69 6.49 -1.30
C LEU A 220 -3.91 6.80 -2.57
N VAL A 221 -2.62 6.44 -2.60
CA VAL A 221 -1.75 6.65 -3.76
C VAL A 221 -1.38 5.31 -4.39
N SER A 222 -1.55 5.17 -5.70
CA SER A 222 -1.22 3.96 -6.48
C SER A 222 -0.53 4.31 -7.78
N HIS A 223 0.19 3.36 -8.37
CA HIS A 223 0.77 3.50 -9.70
C HIS A 223 0.52 2.31 -10.64
N SER A 224 -0.14 1.27 -10.15
CA SER A 224 -0.31 0.01 -10.87
C SER A 224 -1.64 -0.64 -10.53
N GLY A 225 -2.36 -1.06 -11.57
CA GLY A 225 -3.58 -1.86 -11.40
C GLY A 225 -3.32 -3.21 -10.72
N VAL A 226 -2.06 -3.68 -10.63
CA VAL A 226 -1.70 -4.89 -9.90
C VAL A 226 -1.83 -4.68 -8.38
N ASN A 227 -1.31 -3.56 -7.87
CA ASN A 227 -1.48 -3.13 -6.47
C ASN A 227 -2.96 -2.98 -6.15
N GLU A 228 -3.74 -2.53 -7.13
CA GLU A 228 -5.17 -2.37 -6.93
C GLU A 228 -5.92 -3.71 -6.93
N GLN A 229 -5.34 -4.82 -7.39
CA GLN A 229 -6.08 -6.05 -7.70
C GLN A 229 -5.57 -7.30 -6.96
N SER A 230 -5.96 -7.50 -5.70
CA SER A 230 -5.80 -8.79 -5.02
C SER A 230 -6.73 -9.88 -5.61
N ASN A 231 -6.16 -10.88 -6.31
CA ASN A 231 -6.92 -11.96 -6.98
C ASN A 231 -7.76 -12.86 -6.04
N LYS A 232 -7.40 -13.02 -4.77
CA LYS A 232 -8.05 -13.97 -3.85
C LYS A 232 -9.14 -13.30 -3.00
N TRP A 233 -8.87 -12.09 -2.52
CA TRP A 233 -9.85 -11.15 -1.94
C TRP A 233 -11.05 -10.93 -2.87
N ARG A 234 -10.79 -10.82 -4.18
CA ARG A 234 -11.82 -10.74 -5.23
C ARG A 234 -12.90 -11.81 -5.08
N ASN A 235 -12.51 -13.08 -4.92
CA ASN A 235 -13.45 -14.19 -4.84
C ASN A 235 -14.24 -14.21 -3.51
N GLU A 236 -13.63 -13.74 -2.41
CA GLU A 236 -14.28 -13.69 -1.10
C GLU A 236 -15.32 -12.56 -1.03
N ILE A 237 -15.03 -11.39 -1.62
CA ILE A 237 -16.03 -10.33 -1.74
C ILE A 237 -17.12 -10.74 -2.72
N ASP A 238 -16.78 -11.29 -3.89
CA ASP A 238 -17.79 -11.70 -4.89
C ASP A 238 -18.81 -12.67 -4.26
N ALA A 239 -18.36 -13.51 -3.33
CA ALA A 239 -19.21 -14.42 -2.56
C ALA A 239 -20.07 -13.72 -1.48
N ILE A 240 -19.59 -12.61 -0.91
CA ILE A 240 -20.27 -11.86 0.17
C ILE A 240 -21.22 -10.79 -0.39
N SER A 241 -20.79 -10.04 -1.41
CA SER A 241 -21.53 -8.92 -1.99
C SER A 241 -22.59 -9.37 -3.01
N GLY A 242 -22.48 -10.60 -3.52
CA GLY A 242 -23.32 -11.11 -4.62
C GLY A 242 -23.15 -10.33 -5.93
N ASN A 243 -22.20 -9.40 -5.97
CA ASN A 243 -22.02 -8.43 -7.03
C ASN A 243 -20.76 -8.83 -7.80
N LYS A 244 -20.93 -9.43 -8.98
CA LYS A 244 -19.83 -9.87 -9.88
C LYS A 244 -19.07 -8.71 -10.53
N ARG A 245 -18.95 -7.57 -9.84
CA ARG A 245 -18.19 -6.44 -10.34
C ARG A 245 -16.77 -6.64 -9.87
N ALA A 246 -15.90 -6.96 -10.83
CA ALA A 246 -14.46 -6.96 -10.70
C ALA A 246 -13.95 -5.53 -10.40
N ALA A 247 -14.30 -4.99 -9.24
CA ALA A 247 -13.78 -3.72 -8.79
C ALA A 247 -12.36 -3.98 -8.28
N ALA A 248 -11.39 -3.25 -8.82
CA ALA A 248 -10.08 -3.15 -8.22
C ALA A 248 -10.26 -2.68 -6.77
N GLY A 249 -9.53 -3.22 -5.79
CA GLY A 249 -9.60 -2.84 -4.39
C GLY A 249 -9.51 -1.33 -4.16
N ALA A 250 -8.80 -0.59 -5.02
CA ALA A 250 -8.85 0.88 -5.05
C ALA A 250 -10.24 1.43 -5.38
N GLN A 251 -10.88 0.94 -6.45
CA GLN A 251 -12.25 1.28 -6.80
C GLN A 251 -13.21 1.01 -5.64
N MET A 252 -13.05 -0.10 -4.91
CA MET A 252 -13.89 -0.37 -3.74
C MET A 252 -13.68 0.67 -2.63
N CYS A 253 -12.43 1.02 -2.31
CA CYS A 253 -12.15 2.04 -1.31
C CYS A 253 -12.79 3.39 -1.68
N VAL A 254 -12.74 3.75 -2.97
CA VAL A 254 -13.31 5.00 -3.49
C VAL A 254 -14.84 4.94 -3.55
N GLU A 255 -15.42 3.90 -4.14
CA GLU A 255 -16.87 3.81 -4.37
C GLU A 255 -17.65 3.51 -3.09
N GLU A 256 -17.13 2.68 -2.18
CA GLU A 256 -17.83 2.30 -0.95
C GLU A 256 -17.62 3.30 0.19
N TYR A 257 -16.41 3.86 0.33
CA TYR A 257 -16.06 4.72 1.46
C TYR A 257 -15.79 6.19 1.06
N GLY A 258 -15.71 6.53 -0.22
CA GLY A 258 -15.48 7.91 -0.65
C GLY A 258 -14.10 8.45 -0.28
N VAL A 259 -13.09 7.57 -0.19
CA VAL A 259 -11.70 7.96 0.08
C VAL A 259 -11.12 8.76 -1.08
N GLY A 260 -10.21 9.69 -0.80
CA GLY A 260 -9.40 10.33 -1.84
C GLY A 260 -8.50 9.32 -2.54
N PHE A 261 -8.25 9.50 -3.83
CA PHE A 261 -7.40 8.62 -4.61
C PHE A 261 -6.54 9.42 -5.59
N TYR A 262 -5.25 9.09 -5.65
CA TYR A 262 -4.30 9.63 -6.60
C TYR A 262 -3.58 8.49 -7.31
N PHE A 263 -3.79 8.38 -8.61
CA PHE A 263 -3.05 7.45 -9.46
C PHE A 263 -1.91 8.19 -10.15
N THR A 264 -0.72 7.60 -10.14
CA THR A 264 0.44 8.12 -10.88
C THR A 264 0.95 7.09 -11.88
N GLY A 265 1.10 7.48 -13.15
CA GLY A 265 1.91 6.72 -14.12
C GLY A 265 3.34 7.25 -14.23
N ALA A 266 3.68 8.19 -13.35
CA ALA A 266 4.79 9.14 -13.46
C ALA A 266 6.13 8.65 -12.89
N GLN A 267 6.25 7.36 -12.63
CA GLN A 267 7.50 6.78 -12.14
C GLN A 267 8.59 6.68 -13.23
N GLY A 268 8.26 7.01 -14.50
CA GLY A 268 9.13 6.82 -15.66
C GLY A 268 9.45 5.34 -15.86
N ARG A 269 8.79 4.67 -16.81
CA ARG A 269 8.99 3.22 -17.06
C ARG A 269 10.49 2.84 -17.22
N ASP A 270 11.32 3.78 -17.68
CA ASP A 270 12.77 3.61 -17.86
C ASP A 270 13.64 4.09 -16.66
N ARG A 271 13.02 4.59 -15.59
CA ARG A 271 13.68 5.20 -14.43
C ARG A 271 13.53 4.36 -13.16
N PHE A 272 12.29 4.14 -12.74
CA PHE A 272 11.97 3.30 -11.59
C PHE A 272 11.26 1.99 -12.01
N GLY A 273 10.93 1.79 -13.29
CA GLY A 273 10.15 0.63 -13.75
C GLY A 273 10.95 -0.53 -14.37
N SER A 274 10.30 -1.70 -14.46
CA SER A 274 10.85 -2.90 -15.07
C SER A 274 11.15 -2.75 -16.56
N LYS A 275 12.45 -2.81 -16.92
CA LYS A 275 12.98 -3.27 -18.25
C LYS A 275 14.49 -3.16 -18.44
N THR A 276 15.23 -2.62 -17.49
CA THR A 276 16.66 -2.34 -17.65
C THR A 276 17.50 -3.11 -16.64
N ASN A 277 18.70 -3.52 -17.06
CA ASN A 277 19.67 -4.15 -16.18
C ASN A 277 20.14 -3.17 -15.11
N MET A 278 20.60 -3.68 -13.97
CA MET A 278 21.12 -2.89 -12.85
C MET A 278 22.16 -1.84 -13.28
N GLU A 279 22.99 -2.19 -14.27
CA GLU A 279 24.03 -1.32 -14.82
C GLU A 279 23.50 -0.18 -15.69
N ALA A 280 22.26 -0.25 -16.20
CA ALA A 280 21.64 0.83 -16.95
C ALA A 280 20.98 1.89 -16.07
N TRP A 281 20.93 1.67 -14.75
CA TRP A 281 20.43 2.66 -13.80
C TRP A 281 21.62 3.43 -13.23
N ASP A 282 21.90 4.62 -13.79
CA ASP A 282 23.00 5.50 -13.34
C ASP A 282 23.00 5.71 -11.83
N PHE A 283 21.82 5.78 -11.21
CA PHE A 283 21.70 5.95 -9.76
C PHE A 283 22.10 4.70 -8.97
N VAL A 284 21.85 3.49 -9.50
CA VAL A 284 22.29 2.24 -8.86
C VAL A 284 23.79 2.06 -9.02
N ALA A 285 24.34 2.41 -10.19
CA ALA A 285 25.79 2.47 -10.38
C ALA A 285 26.46 3.46 -9.41
N TRP A 286 25.88 4.64 -9.23
CA TRP A 286 26.36 5.62 -8.24
C TRP A 286 26.34 5.08 -6.80
N MET A 287 25.28 4.39 -6.38
CA MET A 287 25.20 3.83 -5.03
C MET A 287 26.32 2.84 -4.72
N LYS A 288 26.71 2.04 -5.72
CA LYS A 288 27.80 1.06 -5.60
C LYS A 288 29.13 1.71 -5.25
N ASP A 289 29.41 2.84 -5.89
CA ASP A 289 30.70 3.55 -5.80
C ASP A 289 30.63 4.72 -4.80
N SER A 290 29.53 4.85 -4.05
CA SER A 290 29.34 5.90 -3.05
C SER A 290 30.22 5.67 -1.82
N ASP A 291 30.74 6.73 -1.20
CA ASP A 291 31.50 6.65 0.06
C ASP A 291 30.60 6.44 1.30
N ASP A 292 29.28 6.52 1.14
CA ASP A 292 28.31 6.28 2.23
C ASP A 292 27.87 4.82 2.25
N GLU A 293 28.13 4.14 3.38
CA GLU A 293 27.77 2.74 3.60
C GLU A 293 26.25 2.48 3.48
N ALA A 294 25.40 3.48 3.73
CA ALA A 294 23.96 3.35 3.55
C ALA A 294 23.59 3.17 2.08
N PHE A 295 24.25 3.87 1.16
CA PHE A 295 24.03 3.73 -0.28
C PHE A 295 24.64 2.44 -0.82
N GLN A 296 25.82 2.03 -0.34
CA GLN A 296 26.39 0.72 -0.69
C GLN A 296 25.48 -0.43 -0.23
N TRP A 297 24.89 -0.34 0.97
CA TRP A 297 23.91 -1.31 1.47
C TRP A 297 22.64 -1.31 0.62
N MET A 298 22.13 -0.14 0.23
CA MET A 298 20.96 -0.05 -0.64
C MET A 298 21.24 -0.66 -2.02
N HIS A 299 22.42 -0.43 -2.61
CA HIS A 299 22.88 -1.14 -3.81
C HIS A 299 22.88 -2.66 -3.59
N ASN A 300 23.36 -3.15 -2.45
CA ASN A 300 23.32 -4.58 -2.15
C ASN A 300 21.89 -5.15 -2.13
N ARG A 301 20.87 -4.36 -1.77
CA ARG A 301 19.48 -4.81 -1.88
C ARG A 301 19.04 -5.04 -3.33
N PHE A 302 19.52 -4.23 -4.29
CA PHE A 302 19.34 -4.49 -5.73
C PHE A 302 20.05 -5.77 -6.21
N VAL A 303 21.22 -6.09 -5.65
CA VAL A 303 21.92 -7.35 -5.91
C VAL A 303 21.09 -8.53 -5.42
N VAL A 304 20.58 -8.49 -4.18
CA VAL A 304 19.75 -9.57 -3.62
C VAL A 304 18.46 -9.78 -4.43
N PHE A 305 17.81 -8.70 -4.86
CA PHE A 305 16.69 -8.76 -5.82
C PHE A 305 17.09 -9.51 -7.10
N THR A 306 18.18 -9.08 -7.72
CA THR A 306 18.65 -9.59 -9.00
C THR A 306 19.01 -11.07 -8.91
N ASP A 307 19.74 -11.46 -7.87
CA ASP A 307 20.15 -12.84 -7.62
C ASP A 307 18.94 -13.75 -7.43
N PHE A 308 17.92 -13.30 -6.70
CA PHE A 308 16.70 -14.08 -6.52
C PHE A 308 15.97 -14.30 -7.86
N PHE A 309 15.83 -13.25 -8.67
CA PHE A 309 15.17 -13.34 -9.97
C PHE A 309 15.91 -14.22 -10.98
N GLN A 310 17.24 -14.14 -11.01
CA GLN A 310 18.07 -14.89 -11.94
C GLN A 310 18.22 -16.36 -11.54
N ASN A 311 18.41 -16.64 -10.25
CA ASN A 311 18.80 -17.97 -9.79
C ASN A 311 17.64 -18.80 -9.22
N GLU A 312 16.61 -18.17 -8.66
CA GLU A 312 15.57 -18.88 -7.89
C GLU A 312 14.20 -18.89 -8.55
N ASN A 313 14.01 -18.10 -9.61
CA ASN A 313 12.78 -18.06 -10.38
C ASN A 313 13.01 -18.47 -11.85
N PRO A 314 13.01 -19.78 -12.18
CA PRO A 314 13.31 -20.26 -13.53
C PRO A 314 12.31 -19.76 -14.60
N LYS A 315 11.11 -19.29 -14.20
CA LYS A 315 10.16 -18.64 -15.13
C LYS A 315 10.64 -17.24 -15.57
N ASN A 316 11.55 -16.65 -14.82
CA ASN A 316 12.05 -15.29 -14.97
C ASN A 316 13.56 -15.23 -15.16
N ALA A 317 14.27 -16.34 -15.37
CA ALA A 317 15.71 -16.36 -15.62
C ALA A 317 16.16 -15.47 -16.81
N ASN A 318 15.23 -15.16 -17.72
CA ASN A 318 15.45 -14.25 -18.85
C ASN A 318 14.98 -12.79 -18.58
N ARG A 319 14.34 -12.50 -17.45
CA ARG A 319 14.00 -11.13 -17.05
C ARG A 319 15.26 -10.46 -16.52
N LYS A 320 15.71 -9.44 -17.25
CA LYS A 320 16.87 -8.60 -16.88
C LYS A 320 16.49 -7.33 -16.14
N GLY A 321 15.21 -7.14 -15.82
CA GLY A 321 14.69 -5.87 -15.31
C GLY A 321 14.78 -5.78 -13.80
N LEU A 322 15.42 -4.72 -13.31
CA LEU A 322 15.11 -4.18 -11.99
C LEU A 322 13.71 -3.56 -11.99
N ASP A 323 12.98 -3.67 -10.90
CA ASP A 323 11.75 -2.92 -10.68
C ASP A 323 11.82 -2.26 -9.30
N ALA A 324 11.68 -0.94 -9.26
CA ALA A 324 11.60 -0.15 -8.04
C ALA A 324 10.44 0.86 -8.15
N SER A 325 9.40 0.50 -8.91
CA SER A 325 8.40 1.45 -9.39
C SER A 325 7.54 2.01 -8.27
N ASP A 326 7.35 1.25 -7.18
CA ASP A 326 6.72 1.75 -5.97
C ASP A 326 7.44 2.97 -5.38
N ALA A 327 8.78 2.97 -5.39
CA ALA A 327 9.57 4.13 -4.95
C ALA A 327 9.31 5.37 -5.82
N GLY A 328 8.92 5.16 -7.08
CA GLY A 328 8.50 6.22 -7.99
C GLY A 328 7.24 6.96 -7.52
N MET A 329 6.36 6.32 -6.73
CA MET A 329 5.23 7.02 -6.10
C MET A 329 5.70 8.04 -5.07
N ALA A 330 6.60 7.64 -4.16
CA ALA A 330 7.24 8.56 -3.21
C ALA A 330 7.97 9.69 -3.94
N TYR A 331 8.76 9.35 -4.96
CA TYR A 331 9.50 10.34 -5.74
C TYR A 331 8.56 11.37 -6.38
N THR A 332 7.54 10.90 -7.10
CA THR A 332 6.57 11.77 -7.76
C THR A 332 5.91 12.68 -6.74
N LEU A 333 5.35 12.10 -5.68
CA LEU A 333 4.54 12.81 -4.69
C LEU A 333 5.35 13.85 -3.91
N LEU A 334 6.55 13.50 -3.45
CA LEU A 334 7.34 14.32 -2.52
C LEU A 334 8.27 15.31 -3.24
N MET A 335 8.69 14.99 -4.47
CA MET A 335 9.57 15.86 -5.27
C MET A 335 8.83 16.72 -6.28
N GLY A 336 7.53 16.47 -6.49
CA GLY A 336 6.71 17.09 -7.53
C GLY A 336 7.24 16.82 -8.94
N ASP A 337 8.05 15.77 -9.12
CA ASP A 337 8.73 15.47 -10.37
C ASP A 337 8.11 14.25 -11.04
N TYR A 338 7.18 14.53 -11.95
CA TYR A 338 6.44 13.55 -12.74
C TYR A 338 7.34 12.73 -13.70
N ASN A 339 8.57 13.14 -13.97
CA ASN A 339 9.40 12.47 -14.97
C ASN A 339 10.44 11.52 -14.35
N GLY A 340 10.52 11.43 -13.02
CA GLY A 340 11.50 10.55 -12.37
C GLY A 340 12.95 10.95 -12.67
N ASN A 341 13.32 12.22 -12.53
CA ASN A 341 14.68 12.68 -12.85
C ASN A 341 15.72 12.18 -11.83
N LEU A 342 16.34 11.05 -12.13
CA LEU A 342 17.34 10.41 -11.27
C LEU A 342 18.57 11.28 -10.95
N ALA A 343 18.91 12.26 -11.80
CA ALA A 343 19.98 13.21 -11.49
C ALA A 343 19.57 14.23 -10.42
N LYS A 344 18.28 14.60 -10.38
CA LYS A 344 17.71 15.40 -9.29
C LYS A 344 17.66 14.58 -8.00
N PHE A 345 17.32 13.29 -8.10
CA PHE A 345 17.34 12.37 -6.96
C PHE A 345 18.74 12.28 -6.33
N SER A 346 19.78 11.98 -7.11
CA SER A 346 21.15 11.89 -6.57
C SER A 346 21.61 13.21 -5.96
N GLY A 347 21.27 14.35 -6.58
CA GLY A 347 21.54 15.68 -6.01
C GLY A 347 20.84 15.94 -4.67
N VAL A 348 19.60 15.48 -4.49
CA VAL A 348 18.86 15.64 -3.22
C VAL A 348 19.48 14.76 -2.14
N VAL A 349 19.74 13.50 -2.47
CA VAL A 349 20.22 12.48 -1.54
C VAL A 349 21.66 12.73 -1.08
N SER A 350 22.54 13.18 -1.99
CA SER A 350 23.95 13.50 -1.68
C SER A 350 24.14 14.70 -0.76
N ASN A 351 23.14 15.57 -0.65
CA ASN A 351 23.17 16.75 0.22
C ASN A 351 22.54 16.49 1.59
N CYS A 352 22.03 15.29 1.83
CA CYS A 352 21.44 14.95 3.11
C CYS A 352 22.51 14.55 4.11
N ASN A 353 22.60 15.31 5.21
CA ASN A 353 23.39 14.90 6.36
C ASN A 353 22.56 13.88 7.16
N TRP A 354 22.93 12.61 7.06
CA TRP A 354 22.21 11.50 7.68
C TRP A 354 22.52 11.34 9.18
N GLU A 355 23.01 12.40 9.86
CA GLU A 355 23.62 12.34 11.20
C GLU A 355 23.06 11.18 12.00
N ALA A 356 23.90 10.16 12.16
CA ALA A 356 23.54 8.88 12.74
C ALA A 356 22.78 9.13 14.05
N SER A 357 21.46 9.00 13.99
CA SER A 357 20.61 9.00 15.17
C SER A 357 20.85 7.67 15.89
N GLY A 358 21.95 7.62 16.62
CA GLY A 358 22.36 6.48 17.42
C GLY A 358 23.19 5.47 16.65
N THR A 359 24.33 5.13 17.23
CA THR A 359 25.10 3.92 16.95
C THR A 359 24.18 2.74 16.64
N ALA A 360 24.38 2.11 15.47
CA ALA A 360 23.81 0.79 15.20
C ALA A 360 24.04 -0.12 16.42
N PRO A 361 23.05 -0.86 16.92
CA PRO A 361 23.30 -1.85 17.95
C PRO A 361 24.28 -2.86 17.36
N VAL A 362 25.51 -2.84 17.87
CA VAL A 362 26.44 -3.94 17.69
C VAL A 362 25.72 -5.16 18.23
N ALA A 363 25.37 -6.11 17.36
CA ALA A 363 24.85 -7.39 17.79
C ALA A 363 25.89 -8.02 18.74
N SER A 364 25.60 -7.99 20.04
CA SER A 364 26.39 -8.73 21.02
C SER A 364 26.06 -10.21 20.83
N ASN A 365 26.99 -10.94 20.23
CA ASN A 365 27.06 -12.38 20.41
C ASN A 365 27.50 -12.65 21.84
N ASP A 366 26.53 -12.86 22.73
CA ASP A 366 26.69 -13.59 23.99
C ASP A 366 25.63 -14.69 24.06
#